data_AF-A0A6A4QWB1-F1
#
_entry.id   AF-A0A6A4QWB1-F1
#
_cell.length_a   1.000
_cell.length_b   1.000
_cell.length_c   1.000
_cell.angle_alpha   90.00
_cell.angle_beta   90.00
_cell.angle_gamma   90.00
#
_symmetry.space_group_name_H-M   'P 1'
#
loop_
_entity.id
_entity.type
_entity.pdbx_description
1 polymer ?
#
loop_
_entity_poly.entity_id
_entity_poly.type
_entity_poly.pdbx_seq_one_letter_code
_entity_poly.pdbx_strand_id
1 'polypeptide(L)'
;MAAPLSRVKQVTLKILVDVKKNEVVYAEAGKDFVDVLLSFLTFPLGNIVRIVSNDSNMEKVSVGCLSSLYQSVANLEVKHFWSDTCKEMFLNPRNSSEDYCRNIKLNIDDTEKTRYFICQDLECSRKESGVLLSIFKNKRCKCGKLMDREILRKNTSLLNVEGFVHDSSTFTIFDDLKVIPDNVLRSVSEVSRMEDVNSIKILTVSVTQKEIVDLLKISLLSNTPLTDFFLRRKVFCQNMPQCRSIVAFNNVKAVPSPGERFIVLKVVRRKSNNKILFALAEDDFIDILLSFLTFPLGRVENMLKGNSCLGSIDNLYNSIVGLDSYRYLKSPDLKDMLVKSRLAQHFKLLNQIFPIDEVPIVNYYCYKGHSSIYSSTTYNSSSRESGFVKKPSLYIVTDDLVVKPGSSMSVLSFLTALGFSSSEVDEQIIKIGKTECLSLLKVSLISSSALTDVFG
;
A
#
# COMPACT_ATOMS: atom_id res chain seq x y z
N MET A 1 -20.02 27.03 -28.64
CA MET A 1 -19.44 25.70 -28.90
C MET A 1 -19.41 24.95 -27.58
N ALA A 2 -20.27 23.93 -27.41
CA ALA A 2 -20.20 23.06 -26.24
C ALA A 2 -18.89 22.26 -26.32
N ALA A 3 -18.12 22.23 -25.23
CA ALA A 3 -16.96 21.36 -25.11
C ALA A 3 -17.41 19.90 -25.36
N PRO A 4 -16.64 19.08 -26.11
CA PRO A 4 -17.02 17.71 -26.32
C PRO A 4 -17.09 17.00 -24.96
N LEU A 5 -18.26 16.44 -24.63
CA LEU A 5 -18.44 15.52 -23.50
C LEU A 5 -17.34 14.46 -23.60
N SER A 6 -16.35 14.52 -22.70
CA SER A 6 -15.31 13.50 -22.63
C SER A 6 -15.99 12.15 -22.43
N ARG A 7 -15.90 11.24 -23.40
CA ARG A 7 -16.43 9.87 -23.26
C ARG A 7 -15.82 9.26 -22.00
N VAL A 8 -16.68 8.85 -21.07
CA VAL A 8 -16.25 8.17 -19.85
C VAL A 8 -15.50 6.91 -20.26
N LYS A 9 -14.24 6.77 -19.80
CA LYS A 9 -13.46 5.57 -20.07
C LYS A 9 -14.10 4.38 -19.37
N GLN A 10 -14.28 3.29 -20.11
CA GLN A 10 -14.88 2.05 -19.64
C GLN A 10 -14.09 0.84 -20.14
N VAL A 11 -14.14 -0.23 -19.36
CA VAL A 11 -13.61 -1.55 -19.74
C VAL A 11 -14.75 -2.55 -19.70
N THR A 12 -14.86 -3.39 -20.72
CA THR A 12 -15.91 -4.39 -20.86
C THR A 12 -15.35 -5.77 -20.55
N LEU A 13 -16.14 -6.59 -19.87
CA LEU A 13 -15.83 -7.98 -19.56
C LEU A 13 -17.10 -8.82 -19.61
N LYS A 14 -16.95 -10.14 -19.78
CA LYS A 14 -18.07 -11.08 -19.71
C LYS A 14 -18.03 -11.78 -18.36
N ILE A 15 -19.18 -11.89 -17.71
CA ILE A 15 -19.32 -12.63 -16.44
C ILE A 15 -20.26 -13.81 -16.64
N LEU A 16 -19.87 -14.96 -16.11
CA LEU A 16 -20.71 -16.15 -16.02
C LEU A 16 -21.39 -16.14 -14.66
N VAL A 17 -22.73 -16.16 -14.64
CA VAL A 17 -23.54 -16.04 -13.43
C VAL A 17 -24.41 -17.27 -13.26
N ASP A 18 -24.38 -17.87 -12.06
CA ASP A 18 -25.40 -18.82 -11.62
C ASP A 18 -26.60 -18.02 -11.08
N VAL A 19 -27.68 -17.97 -11.86
CA VAL A 19 -28.86 -17.16 -11.53
C VAL A 19 -29.61 -17.72 -10.33
N LYS A 20 -29.55 -19.03 -10.08
CA LYS A 20 -30.22 -19.66 -8.93
C LYS A 20 -29.53 -19.27 -7.63
N LYS A 21 -28.20 -19.27 -7.61
CA LYS A 21 -27.40 -18.88 -6.44
C LYS A 21 -27.19 -17.37 -6.34
N ASN A 22 -27.45 -16.62 -7.42
CA ASN A 22 -27.16 -15.21 -7.55
C ASN A 22 -25.67 -14.93 -7.27
N GLU A 23 -24.80 -15.68 -7.96
CA GLU A 23 -23.35 -15.70 -7.79
C GLU A 23 -22.63 -15.63 -9.14
N VAL A 24 -21.52 -14.91 -9.18
CA VAL A 24 -20.58 -14.93 -10.30
C VAL A 24 -19.72 -16.17 -10.17
N VAL A 25 -19.72 -17.03 -11.18
CA VAL A 25 -18.85 -18.21 -11.23
C VAL A 25 -17.43 -17.78 -11.59
N TYR A 26 -17.30 -17.02 -12.69
CA TYR A 26 -16.06 -16.37 -13.10
C TYR A 26 -16.36 -15.25 -14.10
N ALA A 27 -15.35 -14.40 -14.34
CA ALA A 27 -15.32 -13.42 -15.40
C ALA A 27 -14.24 -13.74 -16.44
N GLU A 28 -14.54 -13.55 -17.72
CA GLU A 28 -13.59 -13.54 -18.82
C GLU A 28 -13.19 -12.07 -19.10
N ALA A 29 -11.91 -11.77 -18.96
CA ALA A 29 -11.40 -10.41 -19.14
C ALA A 29 -10.05 -10.38 -19.88
N GLY A 30 -9.86 -9.34 -20.69
CA GLY A 30 -8.60 -9.07 -21.37
C GLY A 30 -7.65 -8.17 -20.58
N LYS A 31 -6.54 -7.77 -21.23
CA LYS A 31 -5.48 -6.93 -20.67
C LYS A 31 -5.98 -5.75 -19.84
N ASP A 32 -6.89 -4.94 -20.39
CA ASP A 32 -7.30 -3.66 -19.77
C ASP A 32 -7.81 -3.82 -18.33
N PHE A 33 -8.59 -4.88 -18.05
CA PHE A 33 -9.14 -5.12 -16.71
C PHE A 33 -8.15 -5.85 -15.81
N VAL A 34 -7.39 -6.80 -16.37
CA VAL A 34 -6.39 -7.55 -15.61
C VAL A 34 -5.28 -6.63 -15.15
N ASP A 35 -4.78 -5.72 -16.00
CA ASP A 35 -3.79 -4.73 -15.61
C ASP A 35 -4.28 -3.85 -14.45
N VAL A 36 -5.57 -3.49 -14.44
CA VAL A 36 -6.17 -2.75 -13.32
C VAL A 36 -6.10 -3.56 -12.03
N LEU A 37 -6.51 -4.84 -12.05
CA LEU A 37 -6.42 -5.69 -10.86
C LEU A 37 -4.98 -5.84 -10.38
N LEU A 38 -4.04 -6.12 -11.29
CA LEU A 38 -2.63 -6.28 -10.93
C LEU A 38 -2.01 -4.99 -10.38
N SER A 39 -2.49 -3.82 -10.82
CA SER A 39 -2.03 -2.54 -10.28
C SER A 39 -2.32 -2.37 -8.79
N PHE A 40 -3.34 -3.03 -8.24
CA PHE A 40 -3.65 -2.97 -6.80
C PHE A 40 -2.46 -3.44 -5.95
N LEU A 41 -1.72 -4.45 -6.42
CA LEU A 41 -0.53 -4.97 -5.74
C LEU A 41 0.63 -3.97 -5.74
N THR A 42 0.62 -2.97 -6.63
CA THR A 42 1.68 -1.97 -6.72
C THR A 42 1.47 -0.78 -5.78
N PHE A 43 0.25 -0.59 -5.28
CA PHE A 43 -0.06 0.58 -4.47
C PHE A 43 0.55 0.50 -3.08
N PRO A 44 1.25 1.56 -2.63
CA PRO A 44 1.57 1.73 -1.22
C PRO A 44 0.30 1.69 -0.36
N LEU A 45 0.38 1.12 0.83
CA LEU A 45 -0.78 1.01 1.74
C LEU A 45 -1.42 2.38 2.07
N GLY A 46 -0.63 3.44 2.17
CA GLY A 46 -1.14 4.81 2.37
C GLY A 46 -1.96 5.32 1.19
N ASN A 47 -1.59 4.96 -0.05
CA ASN A 47 -2.41 5.27 -1.23
C ASN A 47 -3.72 4.49 -1.20
N ILE A 48 -3.69 3.21 -0.84
CA ILE A 48 -4.91 2.39 -0.71
C ILE A 48 -5.84 3.04 0.31
N VAL A 49 -5.36 3.32 1.52
CA VAL A 49 -6.13 3.99 2.60
C VAL A 49 -6.75 5.29 2.09
N ARG A 50 -5.98 6.14 1.39
CA ARG A 50 -6.46 7.40 0.83
C ARG A 50 -7.55 7.17 -0.22
N ILE A 51 -7.31 6.29 -1.20
CA ILE A 51 -8.23 6.02 -2.30
C ILE A 51 -9.56 5.46 -1.78
N VAL A 52 -9.54 4.52 -0.83
CA VAL A 52 -10.78 3.92 -0.29
C VAL A 52 -11.50 4.83 0.71
N SER A 53 -10.82 5.85 1.23
CA SER A 53 -11.42 6.91 2.05
C SER A 53 -12.07 8.03 1.23
N ASN A 54 -11.89 8.02 -0.10
CA ASN A 54 -12.58 8.94 -1.01
C ASN A 54 -14.00 8.44 -1.33
N ASP A 55 -14.90 9.40 -1.56
CA ASP A 55 -16.27 9.11 -1.96
C ASP A 55 -16.31 8.55 -3.38
N SER A 56 -16.95 7.39 -3.54
CA SER A 56 -17.17 6.72 -4.83
C SER A 56 -18.67 6.51 -5.05
N ASN A 57 -19.12 5.34 -5.53
CA ASN A 57 -20.54 5.00 -5.46
C ASN A 57 -20.87 4.24 -4.17
N MET A 58 -19.84 3.94 -3.39
CA MET A 58 -19.91 3.35 -2.07
C MET A 58 -19.39 4.34 -1.03
N GLU A 59 -19.85 4.20 0.20
CA GLU A 59 -19.34 4.95 1.34
C GLU A 59 -17.84 4.70 1.57
N LYS A 60 -17.25 5.51 2.43
CA LYS A 60 -15.84 5.42 2.80
C LYS A 60 -15.59 4.10 3.52
N VAL A 61 -14.47 3.47 3.21
CA VAL A 61 -14.03 2.22 3.85
C VAL A 61 -12.75 2.48 4.62
N SER A 62 -12.64 1.93 5.83
CA SER A 62 -11.39 1.88 6.55
C SER A 62 -10.60 0.61 6.24
N VAL A 63 -9.28 0.71 6.28
CA VAL A 63 -8.35 -0.43 6.16
C VAL A 63 -7.73 -0.66 7.53
N GLY A 64 -8.39 -1.44 8.37
CA GLY A 64 -7.95 -1.75 9.73
C GLY A 64 -7.48 -0.52 10.52
N CYS A 65 -6.38 -0.70 11.26
CA CYS A 65 -5.70 0.37 11.99
C CYS A 65 -4.87 1.29 11.08
N LEU A 66 -4.60 0.91 9.82
CA LEU A 66 -3.85 1.77 8.90
C LEU A 66 -4.60 3.07 8.58
N SER A 67 -5.93 3.04 8.60
CA SER A 67 -6.74 4.27 8.49
C SER A 67 -6.50 5.23 9.66
N SER A 68 -6.49 4.73 10.89
CA SER A 68 -6.17 5.52 12.10
C SER A 68 -4.74 6.05 12.08
N LEU A 69 -3.79 5.23 11.64
CA LEU A 69 -2.38 5.61 11.49
C LEU A 69 -2.21 6.72 10.43
N TYR A 70 -2.80 6.57 9.25
CA TYR A 70 -2.78 7.58 8.19
C TYR A 70 -3.38 8.91 8.68
N GLN A 71 -4.52 8.85 9.38
CA GLN A 71 -5.13 10.05 9.96
C GLN A 71 -4.24 10.71 11.00
N SER A 72 -3.46 9.94 11.77
CA SER A 72 -2.48 10.47 12.71
C SER A 72 -1.40 11.28 12.01
N VAL A 73 -0.89 10.79 10.87
CA VAL A 73 0.07 11.56 10.04
C VAL A 73 -0.56 12.88 9.58
N ALA A 74 -1.81 12.84 9.10
CA ALA A 74 -2.50 14.04 8.63
C ALA A 74 -2.61 15.09 9.75
N ASN A 75 -2.97 14.65 10.95
CA ASN A 75 -3.19 15.50 12.13
C ASN A 75 -1.90 16.02 12.78
N LEU A 76 -0.80 15.24 12.77
CA LEU A 76 0.46 15.64 13.39
C LEU A 76 1.06 16.87 12.72
N GLU A 77 1.45 17.87 13.51
CA GLU A 77 2.16 19.04 12.98
C GLU A 77 3.52 18.67 12.37
N VAL A 78 3.93 19.42 11.35
CA VAL A 78 5.20 19.20 10.62
C VAL A 78 6.42 19.21 11.55
N LYS A 79 6.37 19.93 12.68
CA LYS A 79 7.45 19.99 13.68
C LYS A 79 7.83 18.64 14.30
N HIS A 80 6.92 17.66 14.22
CA HIS A 80 7.15 16.29 14.71
C HIS A 80 7.91 15.42 13.70
N PHE A 81 7.99 15.86 12.44
CA PHE A 81 8.73 15.20 11.39
C PHE A 81 10.11 15.84 11.24
N TRP A 82 11.06 15.08 10.70
CA TRP A 82 12.40 15.58 10.42
C TRP A 82 12.38 16.70 9.37
N SER A 83 11.47 16.60 8.39
CA SER A 83 11.24 17.61 7.37
C SER A 83 9.81 17.56 6.85
N ASP A 84 9.37 18.65 6.21
CA ASP A 84 8.10 18.73 5.48
C ASP A 84 7.95 17.56 4.50
N THR A 85 9.07 17.19 3.84
CA THR A 85 9.15 16.05 2.92
C THR A 85 8.75 14.73 3.60
N CYS A 86 9.20 14.49 4.83
CA CYS A 86 8.87 13.25 5.54
C CYS A 86 7.35 13.12 5.79
N LYS A 87 6.67 14.22 6.15
CA LYS A 87 5.20 14.18 6.30
C LYS A 87 4.52 13.91 4.95
N GLU A 88 4.98 14.59 3.89
CA GLU A 88 4.44 14.43 2.53
C GLU A 88 4.59 12.99 2.02
N MET A 89 5.71 12.31 2.31
CA MET A 89 5.96 10.93 1.93
C MET A 89 4.89 9.96 2.42
N PHE A 90 4.35 10.16 3.64
CA PHE A 90 3.35 9.25 4.19
C PHE A 90 1.91 9.57 3.75
N LEU A 91 1.63 10.84 3.47
CA LEU A 91 0.33 11.27 2.95
C LEU A 91 0.20 11.02 1.43
N ASN A 92 1.32 11.00 0.72
CA ASN A 92 1.39 10.78 -0.72
C ASN A 92 2.57 9.86 -1.08
N PRO A 93 2.57 8.60 -0.62
CA PRO A 93 3.63 7.66 -0.94
C PRO A 93 3.70 7.39 -2.44
N ARG A 94 4.93 7.16 -2.93
CA ARG A 94 5.19 6.98 -4.36
C ARG A 94 5.11 5.50 -4.73
N ASN A 95 4.43 5.22 -5.85
CA ASN A 95 4.41 3.90 -6.46
C ASN A 95 5.71 3.67 -7.25
N SER A 96 6.50 2.68 -6.87
CA SER A 96 7.74 2.32 -7.58
C SER A 96 7.51 1.81 -9.01
N SER A 97 6.29 1.37 -9.32
CA SER A 97 5.86 0.86 -10.63
C SER A 97 5.08 1.90 -11.43
N GLU A 98 5.15 3.20 -11.08
CA GLU A 98 4.37 4.27 -11.71
C GLU A 98 4.46 4.27 -13.24
N ASP A 99 5.65 4.02 -13.80
CA ASP A 99 5.85 4.03 -15.26
C ASP A 99 5.01 2.96 -15.98
N TYR A 100 4.71 1.82 -15.34
CA TYR A 100 3.83 0.76 -15.85
C TYR A 100 2.35 1.11 -15.67
N CYS A 101 2.01 1.70 -14.53
CA CYS A 101 0.62 1.97 -14.13
C CYS A 101 0.01 3.21 -14.79
N ARG A 102 0.84 4.21 -15.15
CA ARG A 102 0.39 5.55 -15.57
C ARG A 102 -0.61 5.52 -16.72
N ASN A 103 -0.45 4.59 -17.66
CA ASN A 103 -1.24 4.51 -18.88
C ASN A 103 -2.38 3.47 -18.81
N ILE A 104 -2.56 2.77 -17.68
CA ILE A 104 -3.64 1.81 -17.52
C ILE A 104 -5.01 2.50 -17.69
N LYS A 105 -5.90 1.90 -18.50
CA LYS A 105 -7.14 2.51 -18.99
C LYS A 105 -8.09 3.03 -17.91
N LEU A 106 -8.09 2.40 -16.73
CA LEU A 106 -8.86 2.81 -15.55
C LEU A 106 -7.96 2.97 -14.31
N ASN A 107 -6.78 3.59 -14.48
CA ASN A 107 -5.86 3.83 -13.36
C ASN A 107 -6.55 4.64 -12.23
N ILE A 108 -6.57 4.11 -11.02
CA ILE A 108 -7.16 4.77 -9.84
C ILE A 108 -6.11 5.45 -8.94
N ASP A 109 -4.83 5.41 -9.30
CA ASP A 109 -3.79 6.17 -8.62
C ASP A 109 -3.99 7.67 -8.85
N ASP A 110 -4.34 8.39 -7.79
CA ASP A 110 -4.54 9.83 -7.78
C ASP A 110 -3.26 10.61 -7.48
N THR A 111 -2.11 9.94 -7.35
CA THR A 111 -0.83 10.56 -7.09
C THR A 111 -0.34 11.34 -8.32
N GLU A 112 0.13 12.58 -8.10
CA GLU A 112 0.73 13.36 -9.18
C GLU A 112 1.92 12.64 -9.82
N LYS A 113 2.12 12.84 -11.12
CA LYS A 113 3.29 12.30 -11.83
C LYS A 113 4.59 12.62 -11.09
N THR A 114 5.48 11.63 -10.93
CA THR A 114 6.79 11.89 -10.33
C THR A 114 7.58 12.90 -11.16
N ARG A 115 7.93 14.01 -10.51
CA ARG A 115 8.78 15.06 -11.07
C ARG A 115 10.12 15.04 -10.35
N TYR A 116 11.13 15.53 -11.05
CA TYR A 116 12.50 15.55 -10.56
C TYR A 116 12.95 16.99 -10.43
N PHE A 117 13.55 17.30 -9.29
CA PHE A 117 13.97 18.65 -8.95
C PHE A 117 15.45 18.67 -8.57
N ILE A 118 16.12 19.74 -8.97
CA ILE A 118 17.51 20.04 -8.62
C ILE A 118 17.56 21.35 -7.83
N CYS A 119 18.72 21.66 -7.27
CA CYS A 119 18.93 22.92 -6.56
C CYS A 119 18.62 24.12 -7.45
N GLN A 120 17.94 25.12 -6.89
CA GLN A 120 17.70 26.41 -7.55
C GLN A 120 19.02 27.07 -8.01
N ASP A 121 20.09 26.89 -7.23
CA ASP A 121 21.42 27.41 -7.52
C ASP A 121 22.22 26.43 -8.39
N LEU A 122 22.45 26.82 -9.64
CA LEU A 122 23.21 26.03 -10.60
C LEU A 122 24.70 25.98 -10.26
N GLU A 123 25.25 26.96 -9.54
CA GLU A 123 26.66 26.91 -9.12
C GLU A 123 26.84 25.90 -7.99
N CYS A 124 25.86 25.78 -7.09
CA CYS A 124 25.81 24.67 -6.14
C CYS A 124 25.76 23.31 -6.84
N SER A 125 25.10 23.25 -8.00
CA SER A 125 24.94 22.05 -8.81
C SER A 125 26.21 21.66 -9.59
N ARG A 126 27.19 22.57 -9.73
CA ARG A 126 28.42 22.39 -10.54
C ARG A 126 29.65 21.93 -9.76
N LYS A 127 29.61 21.92 -8.42
CA LYS A 127 30.77 21.50 -7.59
C LYS A 127 31.05 20.00 -7.75
N GLU A 128 32.29 19.60 -7.49
CA GLU A 128 32.92 18.29 -7.81
C GLU A 128 32.14 17.01 -7.42
N SER A 129 31.06 17.10 -6.63
CA SER A 129 30.21 15.97 -6.23
C SER A 129 28.99 15.71 -7.12
N GLY A 130 28.78 16.47 -8.21
CA GLY A 130 27.62 16.37 -9.09
C GLY A 130 26.33 17.02 -8.55
N VAL A 131 25.31 17.14 -9.41
CA VAL A 131 24.00 17.74 -9.06
C VAL A 131 23.21 16.78 -8.17
N LEU A 132 22.65 17.28 -7.07
CA LEU A 132 21.69 16.52 -6.26
C LEU A 132 20.32 16.52 -6.93
N LEU A 133 19.66 15.37 -6.93
CA LEU A 133 18.30 15.16 -7.44
C LEU A 133 17.34 14.81 -6.29
N SER A 134 16.14 15.35 -6.35
CA SER A 134 15.04 15.08 -5.41
C SER A 134 13.74 14.85 -6.16
N ILE A 135 12.89 13.95 -5.68
CA ILE A 135 11.51 13.80 -6.15
C ILE A 135 10.53 14.73 -5.41
N PHE A 136 11.03 15.49 -4.45
CA PHE A 136 10.27 16.44 -3.63
C PHE A 136 10.83 17.86 -3.77
N LYS A 137 9.96 18.79 -4.16
CA LYS A 137 10.32 20.21 -4.38
C LYS A 137 10.70 20.97 -3.11
N ASN A 138 10.25 20.48 -1.95
CA ASN A 138 10.49 21.08 -0.63
C ASN A 138 11.80 20.61 0.04
N LYS A 139 12.55 19.70 -0.60
CA LYS A 139 13.84 19.25 -0.06
C LYS A 139 14.87 20.38 -0.13
N ARG A 140 15.66 20.52 0.94
CA ARG A 140 16.78 21.48 0.98
C ARG A 140 18.06 20.85 0.45
N CYS A 141 18.76 21.58 -0.40
CA CYS A 141 20.08 21.24 -0.91
C CYS A 141 21.16 21.47 0.17
N LYS A 142 22.37 20.93 -0.02
CA LYS A 142 23.55 21.17 0.84
C LYS A 142 23.87 22.65 1.04
N CYS A 143 23.52 23.52 0.08
CA CYS A 143 23.69 24.98 0.20
C CYS A 143 22.58 25.68 1.01
N GLY A 144 21.59 24.95 1.54
CA GLY A 144 20.46 25.48 2.30
C GLY A 144 19.26 25.95 1.46
N LYS A 145 19.45 26.17 0.15
CA LYS A 145 18.38 26.54 -0.79
C LYS A 145 17.48 25.35 -1.14
N LEU A 146 16.27 25.62 -1.60
CA LEU A 146 15.32 24.59 -2.03
C LEU A 146 15.76 23.91 -3.33
N MET A 147 15.34 22.66 -3.48
CA MET A 147 15.42 21.88 -4.69
C MET A 147 14.08 21.98 -5.43
N ASP A 148 13.77 23.14 -5.99
CA ASP A 148 12.49 23.46 -6.62
C ASP A 148 12.58 23.64 -8.14
N ARG A 149 13.79 23.54 -8.71
CA ARG A 149 14.01 23.64 -10.14
C ARG A 149 13.72 22.29 -10.81
N GLU A 150 12.57 22.20 -11.46
CA GLU A 150 12.17 21.00 -12.19
C GLU A 150 13.12 20.70 -13.38
N ILE A 151 13.48 19.43 -13.53
CA ILE A 151 14.15 18.91 -14.72
C ILE A 151 13.22 17.95 -15.45
N LEU A 152 13.17 18.10 -16.78
CA LEU A 152 12.43 17.18 -17.62
C LEU A 152 13.29 15.96 -17.89
N ARG A 153 12.79 14.79 -17.50
CA ARG A 153 13.32 13.52 -18.00
C ARG A 153 13.15 13.52 -19.51
N LYS A 154 14.25 13.53 -20.28
CA LYS A 154 14.19 13.25 -21.71
C LYS A 154 13.58 11.86 -21.82
N ASN A 155 12.39 11.74 -22.43
CA ASN A 155 11.73 10.45 -22.59
C ASN A 155 12.70 9.53 -23.33
N THR A 156 13.39 8.64 -22.60
CA THR A 156 13.99 7.45 -23.20
C THR A 156 12.81 6.52 -23.47
N SER A 157 12.06 6.85 -24.52
CA SER A 157 10.92 6.10 -25.06
C SER A 157 11.33 4.74 -25.65
N LEU A 158 12.29 4.04 -25.05
CA LEU A 158 12.74 2.76 -25.58
C LEU A 158 11.83 1.60 -25.16
N LEU A 159 10.87 1.83 -24.25
CA LEU A 159 9.83 0.86 -23.95
C LEU A 159 8.51 1.61 -23.78
N ASN A 160 7.53 1.36 -24.64
CA ASN A 160 6.12 1.66 -24.40
C ASN A 160 5.64 0.70 -23.30
N VAL A 161 6.05 0.99 -22.07
CA VAL A 161 5.77 0.17 -20.89
C VAL A 161 4.37 0.49 -20.39
N GLU A 162 3.35 0.01 -21.08
CA GLU A 162 1.96 0.17 -20.63
C GLU A 162 1.42 -1.15 -20.11
N GLY A 163 1.12 -1.21 -18.81
CA GLY A 163 0.54 -2.38 -18.16
C GLY A 163 1.51 -3.54 -17.98
N PHE A 164 0.98 -4.70 -17.62
CA PHE A 164 1.76 -5.85 -17.17
C PHE A 164 1.62 -7.05 -18.11
N VAL A 165 0.40 -7.33 -18.60
CA VAL A 165 0.12 -8.51 -19.43
C VAL A 165 0.12 -8.18 -20.93
N HIS A 166 0.31 -9.20 -21.78
CA HIS A 166 0.23 -9.01 -23.23
C HIS A 166 -1.17 -8.59 -23.70
N ASP A 167 -1.21 -7.77 -24.75
CA ASP A 167 -2.45 -7.19 -25.29
C ASP A 167 -3.43 -8.25 -25.81
N SER A 168 -2.94 -9.40 -26.27
CA SER A 168 -3.75 -10.52 -26.77
C SER A 168 -4.12 -11.56 -25.70
N SER A 169 -3.73 -11.36 -24.44
CA SER A 169 -4.01 -12.33 -23.38
C SER A 169 -5.41 -12.15 -22.81
N THR A 170 -6.11 -13.27 -22.65
CA THR A 170 -7.40 -13.37 -21.97
C THR A 170 -7.23 -14.20 -20.70
N PHE A 171 -7.94 -13.82 -19.65
CA PHE A 171 -7.86 -14.45 -18.34
C PHE A 171 -9.26 -14.78 -17.83
N THR A 172 -9.34 -15.88 -17.10
CA THR A 172 -10.47 -16.23 -16.24
C THR A 172 -10.20 -15.66 -14.84
N ILE A 173 -11.15 -14.91 -14.30
CA ILE A 173 -11.09 -14.30 -12.97
C ILE A 173 -12.22 -14.90 -12.15
N PHE A 174 -11.90 -15.69 -11.14
CA PHE A 174 -12.90 -16.27 -10.24
C PHE A 174 -13.44 -15.21 -9.28
N ASP A 175 -14.57 -15.54 -8.63
CA ASP A 175 -15.25 -14.63 -7.72
C ASP A 175 -14.32 -14.09 -6.62
N ASP A 176 -13.43 -14.95 -6.13
CA ASP A 176 -12.41 -14.67 -5.11
C ASP A 176 -11.15 -13.94 -5.65
N LEU A 177 -11.24 -13.33 -6.84
CA LEU A 177 -10.17 -12.65 -7.59
C LEU A 177 -8.97 -13.51 -7.96
N LYS A 178 -9.08 -14.83 -7.92
CA LYS A 178 -8.07 -15.68 -8.52
C LYS A 178 -8.05 -15.46 -10.04
N VAL A 179 -6.92 -15.01 -10.56
CA VAL A 179 -6.69 -14.74 -11.99
C VAL A 179 -5.88 -15.87 -12.59
N ILE A 180 -6.39 -16.53 -13.61
CA ILE A 180 -5.64 -17.54 -14.37
C ILE A 180 -5.75 -17.27 -15.86
N PRO A 181 -4.77 -17.69 -16.68
CA PRO A 181 -4.92 -17.67 -18.12
C PRO A 181 -6.17 -18.43 -18.56
N ASP A 182 -6.90 -17.86 -19.51
CA ASP A 182 -8.11 -18.47 -20.02
C ASP A 182 -7.81 -19.80 -20.77
N ASN A 183 -8.67 -20.79 -20.56
CA ASN A 183 -8.58 -22.09 -21.21
C ASN A 183 -9.98 -22.67 -21.43
N VAL A 184 -10.36 -22.86 -22.69
CA VAL A 184 -11.68 -23.36 -23.11
C VAL A 184 -12.05 -24.69 -22.43
N LEU A 185 -11.11 -25.64 -22.33
CA LEU A 185 -11.37 -26.94 -21.68
C LEU A 185 -11.67 -26.79 -20.19
N ARG A 186 -11.10 -25.76 -19.55
CA ARG A 186 -11.35 -25.49 -18.15
C ARG A 186 -12.75 -24.93 -17.95
N SER A 187 -13.21 -24.02 -18.80
CA SER A 187 -14.59 -23.51 -18.76
C SER A 187 -15.61 -24.64 -18.85
N VAL A 188 -15.36 -25.65 -19.70
CA VAL A 188 -16.18 -26.87 -19.75
C VAL A 188 -16.14 -27.64 -18.43
N SER A 189 -14.96 -27.80 -17.83
CA SER A 189 -14.81 -28.50 -16.54
C SER A 189 -15.52 -27.79 -15.39
N GLU A 190 -15.45 -26.46 -15.31
CA GLU A 190 -16.14 -25.69 -14.25
C GLU A 190 -17.66 -25.78 -14.43
N VAL A 191 -18.16 -25.66 -15.66
CA VAL A 191 -19.60 -25.83 -15.97
C VAL A 191 -20.07 -27.25 -15.66
N SER A 192 -19.27 -28.28 -15.94
CA SER A 192 -19.62 -29.68 -15.66
C SER A 192 -19.73 -30.01 -14.17
N ARG A 193 -19.13 -29.19 -13.30
CA ARG A 193 -19.23 -29.32 -11.84
C ARG A 193 -20.48 -28.67 -11.25
N MET A 194 -21.25 -27.97 -12.07
CA MET A 194 -22.46 -27.28 -11.64
C MET A 194 -23.65 -28.23 -11.65
N GLU A 195 -24.51 -28.11 -10.63
CA GLU A 195 -25.70 -28.95 -10.47
C GLU A 195 -26.75 -28.69 -11.56
N ASP A 196 -26.86 -27.45 -12.03
CA ASP A 196 -27.80 -27.06 -13.08
C ASP A 196 -27.15 -26.11 -14.09
N VAL A 197 -26.77 -26.64 -15.24
CA VAL A 197 -26.18 -25.85 -16.33
C VAL A 197 -27.20 -24.89 -16.95
N ASN A 198 -28.51 -25.17 -16.83
CA ASN A 198 -29.54 -24.31 -17.40
C ASN A 198 -29.76 -23.02 -16.59
N SER A 199 -29.26 -22.93 -15.35
CA SER A 199 -29.34 -21.70 -14.54
C SER A 199 -28.26 -20.68 -14.88
N ILE A 200 -27.33 -21.02 -15.76
CA ILE A 200 -26.15 -20.20 -16.06
C ILE A 200 -26.48 -19.15 -17.12
N LYS A 201 -26.05 -17.90 -16.90
CA LYS A 201 -26.12 -16.82 -17.89
C LYS A 201 -24.78 -16.14 -18.08
N ILE A 202 -24.46 -15.81 -19.33
CA ILE A 202 -23.34 -14.94 -19.67
C ILE A 202 -23.88 -13.51 -19.78
N LEU A 203 -23.34 -12.60 -18.97
CA LEU A 203 -23.67 -11.18 -19.03
C LEU A 203 -22.44 -10.41 -19.49
N THR A 204 -22.63 -9.45 -20.39
CA THR A 204 -21.59 -8.49 -20.74
C THR A 204 -21.77 -7.24 -19.89
N VAL A 205 -20.75 -6.89 -19.12
CA VAL A 205 -20.77 -5.76 -18.18
C VAL A 205 -19.64 -4.79 -18.50
N SER A 206 -19.83 -3.52 -18.15
CA SER A 206 -18.83 -2.48 -18.32
C SER A 206 -18.52 -1.83 -16.98
N VAL A 207 -17.25 -1.52 -16.74
CA VAL A 207 -16.77 -0.88 -15.52
C VAL A 207 -16.09 0.44 -15.83
N THR A 208 -16.38 1.43 -15.00
CA THR A 208 -15.76 2.77 -15.02
C THR A 208 -14.67 2.88 -13.95
N GLN A 209 -13.83 3.92 -14.04
CA GLN A 209 -12.77 4.19 -13.05
C GLN A 209 -13.33 4.34 -11.62
N LYS A 210 -14.47 5.01 -11.46
CA LYS A 210 -15.14 5.19 -10.16
C LYS A 210 -15.57 3.84 -9.56
N GLU A 211 -16.01 2.92 -10.40
CA GLU A 211 -16.39 1.58 -9.98
C GLU A 211 -15.19 0.66 -9.73
N ILE A 212 -14.01 0.94 -10.29
CA ILE A 212 -12.77 0.24 -9.90
C ILE A 212 -12.40 0.57 -8.45
N VAL A 213 -12.64 1.80 -7.98
CA VAL A 213 -12.49 2.14 -6.55
C VAL A 213 -13.46 1.34 -5.68
N ASP A 214 -14.72 1.20 -6.11
CA ASP A 214 -15.71 0.34 -5.44
C ASP A 214 -15.26 -1.13 -5.42
N LEU A 215 -14.73 -1.64 -6.53
CA LEU A 215 -14.19 -2.99 -6.61
C LEU A 215 -13.00 -3.17 -5.67
N LEU A 216 -12.07 -2.21 -5.60
CA LEU A 216 -10.95 -2.25 -4.65
C LEU A 216 -11.48 -2.31 -3.20
N LYS A 217 -12.44 -1.44 -2.83
CA LYS A 217 -13.08 -1.45 -1.50
C LYS A 217 -13.64 -2.83 -1.16
N ILE A 218 -14.41 -3.44 -2.06
CA ILE A 218 -15.01 -4.77 -1.85
C ILE A 218 -13.92 -5.84 -1.80
N SER A 219 -12.88 -5.76 -2.63
CA SER A 219 -11.78 -6.73 -2.70
C SER A 219 -11.02 -6.85 -1.37
N LEU A 220 -10.91 -5.76 -0.61
CA LEU A 220 -10.25 -5.72 0.70
C LEU A 220 -11.09 -6.36 1.82
N LEU A 221 -12.41 -6.52 1.61
CA LEU A 221 -13.36 -6.89 2.66
C LEU A 221 -14.05 -8.24 2.40
N SER A 222 -14.28 -8.58 1.14
CA SER A 222 -15.06 -9.73 0.70
C SER A 222 -14.18 -10.88 0.21
N ASN A 223 -14.70 -12.11 0.39
CA ASN A 223 -14.16 -13.33 -0.20
C ASN A 223 -14.84 -13.67 -1.55
N THR A 224 -15.88 -12.93 -1.94
CA THR A 224 -16.66 -13.07 -3.19
C THR A 224 -16.89 -11.70 -3.86
N PRO A 225 -15.81 -10.92 -4.12
CA PRO A 225 -15.92 -9.55 -4.56
C PRO A 225 -16.60 -9.36 -5.93
N LEU A 226 -16.55 -10.31 -6.86
CA LEU A 226 -17.24 -10.13 -8.16
C LEU A 226 -18.75 -10.23 -7.97
N THR A 227 -19.22 -11.21 -7.20
CA THR A 227 -20.64 -11.35 -6.83
C THR A 227 -21.12 -10.11 -6.08
N ASP A 228 -20.37 -9.68 -5.07
CA ASP A 228 -20.75 -8.52 -4.26
C ASP A 228 -20.73 -7.23 -5.09
N PHE A 229 -19.81 -7.10 -6.03
CA PHE A 229 -19.70 -5.92 -6.87
C PHE A 229 -20.73 -5.86 -8.01
N PHE A 230 -20.97 -6.96 -8.72
CA PHE A 230 -21.84 -6.99 -9.90
C PHE A 230 -23.31 -7.30 -9.57
N LEU A 231 -23.57 -8.13 -8.55
CA LEU A 231 -24.91 -8.64 -8.27
C LEU A 231 -25.49 -8.10 -6.96
N ARG A 232 -24.67 -7.93 -5.91
CA ARG A 232 -25.15 -7.64 -4.54
C ARG A 232 -24.72 -6.30 -3.97
N ARG A 233 -24.25 -5.36 -4.80
CA ARG A 233 -23.57 -4.12 -4.36
C ARG A 233 -24.34 -3.34 -3.29
N LYS A 234 -25.66 -3.17 -3.47
CA LYS A 234 -26.51 -2.45 -2.50
C LYS A 234 -26.56 -3.15 -1.13
N VAL A 235 -26.69 -4.47 -1.13
CA VAL A 235 -26.77 -5.30 0.08
C VAL A 235 -25.42 -5.32 0.79
N PHE A 236 -24.33 -5.42 0.02
CA PHE A 236 -22.97 -5.35 0.56
C PHE A 236 -22.71 -4.01 1.26
N CYS A 237 -23.10 -2.88 0.65
CA CYS A 237 -22.97 -1.56 1.29
C CYS A 237 -23.75 -1.44 2.60
N GLN A 238 -24.94 -2.04 2.68
CA GLN A 238 -25.79 -2.00 3.89
C GLN A 238 -25.22 -2.85 5.03
N ASN A 239 -24.53 -3.94 4.70
CA ASN A 239 -23.99 -4.91 5.65
C ASN A 239 -22.46 -4.97 5.59
N MET A 240 -21.79 -3.83 5.39
CA MET A 240 -20.34 -3.82 5.21
C MET A 240 -19.66 -4.52 6.40
N PRO A 241 -18.79 -5.52 6.15
CA PRO A 241 -18.10 -6.21 7.22
C PRO A 241 -17.28 -5.22 8.04
N GLN A 242 -17.41 -5.28 9.36
CA GLN A 242 -16.48 -4.57 10.24
C GLN A 242 -15.13 -5.30 10.27
N CYS A 243 -14.10 -4.58 10.71
CA CYS A 243 -12.75 -5.13 10.92
C CYS A 243 -12.83 -6.45 11.69
N ARG A 244 -12.17 -7.48 11.16
CA ARG A 244 -12.21 -8.82 11.74
C ARG A 244 -11.24 -8.86 12.92
N SER A 245 -11.70 -9.21 14.11
CA SER A 245 -10.81 -9.65 15.18
C SER A 245 -10.28 -11.02 14.76
N ILE A 246 -8.96 -11.15 14.59
CA ILE A 246 -8.34 -12.39 14.12
C ILE A 246 -7.48 -12.99 15.22
N VAL A 247 -7.52 -14.32 15.32
CA VAL A 247 -6.62 -15.15 16.11
C VAL A 247 -5.17 -14.86 15.68
N ALA A 248 -4.34 -14.48 16.65
CA ALA A 248 -2.93 -14.15 16.47
C ALA A 248 -2.23 -15.00 15.40
N PHE A 249 -1.39 -14.37 14.59
CA PHE A 249 -0.47 -15.05 13.67
C PHE A 249 0.11 -16.26 14.42
N ASN A 250 -0.13 -17.48 13.94
CA ASN A 250 0.49 -18.66 14.53
C ASN A 250 1.99 -18.40 14.54
N ASN A 251 2.52 -18.13 15.73
CA ASN A 251 3.91 -17.81 15.97
C ASN A 251 4.73 -19.00 15.45
N VAL A 252 5.26 -18.88 14.24
CA VAL A 252 6.50 -19.59 13.95
C VAL A 252 7.48 -18.96 14.92
N LYS A 253 7.75 -19.65 16.03
CA LYS A 253 8.84 -19.32 16.94
C LYS A 253 10.13 -19.38 16.13
N ALA A 254 10.41 -18.30 15.40
CA ALA A 254 11.67 -18.14 14.71
C ALA A 254 12.72 -17.97 15.81
N VAL A 255 13.72 -18.84 15.82
CA VAL A 255 14.87 -18.66 16.70
C VAL A 255 15.51 -17.31 16.32
N PRO A 256 15.69 -16.39 17.28
CA PRO A 256 16.31 -15.11 16.99
C PRO A 256 17.64 -15.30 16.30
N SER A 257 17.84 -14.63 15.17
CA SER A 257 19.14 -14.68 14.50
C SER A 257 20.18 -13.91 15.33
N PRO A 258 21.45 -14.36 15.40
CA PRO A 258 22.49 -13.62 16.09
C PRO A 258 22.61 -12.19 15.52
N GLY A 259 22.40 -11.16 16.37
CA GLY A 259 22.40 -9.75 15.95
C GLY A 259 21.02 -9.17 15.58
N GLU A 260 19.93 -9.91 15.81
CA GLU A 260 18.57 -9.39 15.59
C GLU A 260 18.27 -8.19 16.49
N ARG A 261 17.77 -7.11 15.86
CA ARG A 261 17.43 -5.87 16.53
C ARG A 261 16.05 -5.98 17.16
N PHE A 262 15.95 -5.57 18.43
CA PHE A 262 14.69 -5.50 19.16
C PHE A 262 14.38 -4.06 19.55
N ILE A 263 13.10 -3.73 19.53
CA ILE A 263 12.56 -2.48 20.07
C ILE A 263 11.88 -2.80 21.39
N VAL A 264 12.13 -1.96 22.39
CA VAL A 264 11.50 -2.09 23.71
C VAL A 264 10.31 -1.15 23.74
N LEU A 265 9.11 -1.72 23.72
CA LEU A 265 7.86 -0.97 23.78
C LEU A 265 7.25 -1.10 25.18
N LYS A 266 6.90 0.04 25.78
CA LYS A 266 6.15 0.06 27.05
C LYS A 266 4.68 0.20 26.74
N VAL A 267 3.86 -0.71 27.24
CA VAL A 267 2.40 -0.66 27.06
C VAL A 267 1.71 -0.53 28.41
N VAL A 268 0.63 0.23 28.41
CA VAL A 268 -0.31 0.33 29.53
C VAL A 268 -1.53 -0.48 29.16
N ARG A 269 -1.84 -1.50 29.95
CA ARG A 269 -2.97 -2.40 29.70
C ARG A 269 -3.94 -2.39 30.88
N ARG A 270 -5.17 -2.80 30.60
CA ARG A 270 -6.21 -2.96 31.60
C ARG A 270 -6.11 -4.34 32.25
N LYS A 271 -6.00 -4.38 33.58
CA LYS A 271 -5.83 -5.64 34.34
C LYS A 271 -6.98 -6.62 34.18
N SER A 272 -8.21 -6.14 33.99
CA SER A 272 -9.40 -7.00 34.00
C SER A 272 -9.55 -7.88 32.76
N ASN A 273 -8.97 -7.47 31.62
CA ASN A 273 -9.13 -8.18 30.35
C ASN A 273 -7.88 -8.15 29.47
N ASN A 274 -6.73 -7.74 30.03
CA ASN A 274 -5.44 -7.57 29.36
C ASN A 274 -5.44 -6.66 28.12
N LYS A 275 -6.53 -5.92 27.86
CA LYS A 275 -6.61 -5.02 26.71
C LYS A 275 -5.57 -3.91 26.82
N ILE A 276 -4.76 -3.74 25.78
CA ILE A 276 -3.80 -2.63 25.70
C ILE A 276 -4.59 -1.34 25.46
N LEU A 277 -4.36 -0.34 26.29
CA LEU A 277 -5.00 0.97 26.16
C LEU A 277 -4.17 1.87 25.23
N PHE A 278 -2.86 1.91 25.50
CA PHE A 278 -1.89 2.61 24.67
C PHE A 278 -0.47 2.12 24.96
N ALA A 279 0.44 2.41 24.03
CA ALA A 279 1.86 2.27 24.17
C ALA A 279 2.54 3.63 24.30
N LEU A 280 3.62 3.67 25.08
CA LEU A 280 4.60 4.75 25.07
C LEU A 280 5.75 4.32 24.15
N ALA A 281 5.89 5.06 23.06
CA ALA A 281 6.79 4.73 21.96
C ALA A 281 7.81 5.85 21.72
N GLU A 282 9.06 5.44 21.48
CA GLU A 282 10.11 6.33 21.01
C GLU A 282 10.12 6.41 19.47
N ASP A 283 11.00 7.25 18.93
CA ASP A 283 11.07 7.54 17.50
C ASP A 283 11.30 6.31 16.60
N ASP A 284 12.00 5.28 17.08
CA ASP A 284 12.29 4.08 16.31
C ASP A 284 11.04 3.23 16.01
N PHE A 285 10.15 3.08 16.99
CA PHE A 285 8.87 2.39 16.81
C PHE A 285 7.94 3.20 15.90
N ILE A 286 7.92 4.52 16.05
CA ILE A 286 7.10 5.39 15.19
C ILE A 286 7.59 5.36 13.75
N ASP A 287 8.91 5.42 13.52
CA ASP A 287 9.48 5.30 12.17
C ASP A 287 9.03 3.99 11.48
N ILE A 288 8.95 2.89 12.23
CA ILE A 288 8.45 1.59 11.74
C ILE A 288 6.97 1.64 11.43
N LEU A 289 6.13 2.13 12.35
CA LEU A 289 4.69 2.24 12.12
C LEU A 289 4.41 3.06 10.86
N LEU A 290 5.00 4.26 10.77
CA LEU A 290 4.81 5.15 9.63
C LEU A 290 5.29 4.52 8.32
N SER A 291 6.35 3.69 8.36
CA SER A 291 6.83 2.99 7.17
C SER A 291 5.80 2.04 6.55
N PHE A 292 4.82 1.53 7.33
CA PHE A 292 3.77 0.64 6.80
C PHE A 292 3.02 1.31 5.64
N LEU A 293 2.72 2.60 5.76
CA LEU A 293 2.00 3.38 4.75
C LEU A 293 2.75 3.44 3.41
N THR A 294 4.05 3.18 3.41
CA THR A 294 4.91 3.25 2.22
C THR A 294 5.06 1.90 1.52
N PHE A 295 4.64 0.80 2.15
CA PHE A 295 4.84 -0.55 1.63
C PHE A 295 3.84 -0.84 0.51
N PRO A 296 4.29 -1.27 -0.69
CA PRO A 296 3.39 -1.75 -1.72
C PRO A 296 2.64 -3.01 -1.25
N LEU A 297 1.36 -3.13 -1.60
CA LEU A 297 0.52 -4.25 -1.16
C LEU A 297 1.09 -5.62 -1.54
N GLY A 298 1.59 -5.78 -2.77
CA GLY A 298 2.22 -7.02 -3.23
C GLY A 298 3.46 -7.40 -2.41
N ARG A 299 4.22 -6.41 -1.93
CA ARG A 299 5.34 -6.65 -1.02
C ARG A 299 4.89 -7.10 0.36
N VAL A 300 3.80 -6.53 0.86
CA VAL A 300 3.18 -6.94 2.13
C VAL A 300 2.73 -8.39 2.03
N GLU A 301 2.00 -8.74 0.97
CA GLU A 301 1.62 -10.13 0.69
C GLU A 301 2.82 -11.06 0.65
N ASN A 302 3.91 -10.66 -0.02
CA ASN A 302 5.11 -11.47 -0.06
C ASN A 302 5.74 -11.72 1.31
N MET A 303 5.83 -10.69 2.15
CA MET A 303 6.34 -10.84 3.52
C MET A 303 5.43 -11.72 4.38
N LEU A 304 4.13 -11.72 4.10
CA LEU A 304 3.12 -12.52 4.78
C LEU A 304 2.83 -13.87 4.10
N LYS A 305 3.58 -14.19 3.03
CA LYS A 305 3.46 -15.42 2.23
C LYS A 305 2.07 -15.61 1.58
N GLY A 306 1.45 -14.53 1.11
CA GLY A 306 0.14 -14.54 0.44
C GLY A 306 -1.01 -14.91 1.38
N ASN A 307 -0.90 -14.50 2.65
CA ASN A 307 -1.86 -14.79 3.72
C ASN A 307 -1.98 -13.56 4.64
N SER A 308 -2.34 -12.42 4.05
CA SER A 308 -2.69 -11.22 4.82
C SER A 308 -4.08 -11.33 5.43
N CYS A 309 -4.95 -12.20 4.90
CA CYS A 309 -6.37 -12.29 5.22
C CYS A 309 -7.17 -11.03 4.82
N LEU A 310 -6.62 -10.20 3.94
CA LEU A 310 -7.25 -8.97 3.45
C LEU A 310 -8.21 -9.28 2.29
N GLY A 311 -9.40 -9.76 2.63
CA GLY A 311 -10.44 -10.13 1.67
C GLY A 311 -9.93 -11.12 0.62
N SER A 312 -10.01 -10.75 -0.65
CA SER A 312 -9.62 -11.56 -1.80
C SER A 312 -8.23 -11.23 -2.37
N ILE A 313 -7.47 -10.35 -1.70
CA ILE A 313 -6.14 -9.93 -2.17
C ILE A 313 -5.14 -11.09 -2.16
N ASP A 314 -5.23 -11.99 -1.17
CA ASP A 314 -4.37 -13.18 -1.07
C ASP A 314 -4.42 -14.01 -2.37
N ASN A 315 -5.63 -14.23 -2.90
CA ASN A 315 -5.85 -14.97 -4.14
C ASN A 315 -5.32 -14.24 -5.38
N LEU A 316 -5.52 -12.92 -5.45
CA LEU A 316 -4.97 -12.10 -6.53
C LEU A 316 -3.44 -12.15 -6.54
N TYR A 317 -2.79 -12.05 -5.38
CA TYR A 317 -1.34 -12.18 -5.25
C TYR A 317 -0.85 -13.58 -5.63
N ASN A 318 -1.48 -14.63 -5.09
CA ASN A 318 -1.10 -16.02 -5.36
C ASN A 318 -1.28 -16.40 -6.84
N SER A 319 -2.21 -15.76 -7.54
CA SER A 319 -2.39 -15.88 -8.99
C SER A 319 -1.14 -15.49 -9.76
N ILE A 320 -0.47 -14.39 -9.38
CA ILE A 320 0.77 -13.94 -10.02
C ILE A 320 1.95 -14.81 -9.63
N VAL A 321 2.02 -15.27 -8.37
CA VAL A 321 3.04 -16.23 -7.94
C VAL A 321 3.01 -17.51 -8.80
N GLY A 322 1.81 -18.00 -9.14
CA GLY A 322 1.62 -19.17 -9.99
C GLY A 322 1.68 -18.94 -11.50
N LEU A 323 1.68 -17.68 -11.96
CA LEU A 323 1.61 -17.34 -13.39
C LEU A 323 2.93 -17.63 -14.13
N ASP A 324 2.84 -18.17 -15.34
CA ASP A 324 3.96 -18.26 -16.27
C ASP A 324 4.31 -16.86 -16.81
N SER A 325 5.39 -16.29 -16.29
CA SER A 325 5.78 -14.91 -16.60
C SER A 325 6.33 -14.73 -18.00
N TYR A 326 6.87 -15.77 -18.63
CA TYR A 326 7.39 -15.67 -20.01
C TYR A 326 6.27 -15.65 -21.04
N ARG A 327 5.13 -16.27 -20.71
CA ARG A 327 4.01 -16.41 -21.65
C ARG A 327 2.98 -15.31 -21.53
N TYR A 328 2.74 -14.80 -20.31
CA TYR A 328 1.59 -13.93 -20.04
C TYR A 328 1.98 -12.50 -19.64
N LEU A 329 3.19 -12.26 -19.15
CA LEU A 329 3.67 -10.92 -18.80
C LEU A 329 4.54 -10.35 -19.92
N LYS A 330 4.47 -9.03 -20.12
CA LYS A 330 5.29 -8.32 -21.12
C LYS A 330 6.80 -8.49 -20.92
N SER A 331 7.21 -8.75 -19.67
CA SER A 331 8.57 -9.14 -19.31
C SER A 331 8.54 -10.07 -18.09
N PRO A 332 9.42 -11.09 -18.01
CA PRO A 332 9.55 -11.95 -16.84
C PRO A 332 9.81 -11.17 -15.53
N ASP A 333 10.54 -10.06 -15.61
CA ASP A 333 10.88 -9.22 -14.45
C ASP A 333 9.66 -8.58 -13.78
N LEU A 334 8.54 -8.48 -14.50
CA LEU A 334 7.30 -7.92 -13.96
C LEU A 334 6.69 -8.79 -12.88
N LYS A 335 6.96 -10.10 -12.90
CA LYS A 335 6.52 -10.99 -11.84
C LYS A 335 7.16 -10.59 -10.52
N ASP A 336 8.47 -10.40 -10.49
CA ASP A 336 9.18 -9.96 -9.30
C ASP A 336 8.81 -8.51 -8.92
N MET A 337 8.52 -7.64 -9.90
CA MET A 337 8.03 -6.29 -9.61
C MET A 337 6.65 -6.28 -8.93
N LEU A 338 5.72 -7.15 -9.32
CA LEU A 338 4.38 -7.26 -8.73
C LEU A 338 4.39 -8.02 -7.39
N VAL A 339 5.19 -9.09 -7.29
CA VAL A 339 5.24 -9.98 -6.12
C VAL A 339 6.20 -9.46 -5.07
N LYS A 340 7.36 -8.93 -5.46
CA LYS A 340 8.40 -8.41 -4.55
C LYS A 340 8.60 -6.92 -4.77
N SER A 341 7.49 -6.19 -4.90
CA SER A 341 7.49 -4.75 -5.16
C SER A 341 8.42 -4.01 -4.21
N ARG A 342 9.26 -3.13 -4.77
CA ARG A 342 10.23 -2.35 -4.01
C ARG A 342 9.63 -1.05 -3.54
N LEU A 343 10.20 -0.47 -2.49
CA LEU A 343 9.93 0.91 -2.09
C LEU A 343 10.36 1.86 -3.20
N ALA A 344 9.62 2.95 -3.39
CA ALA A 344 10.11 4.06 -4.19
C ALA A 344 11.38 4.66 -3.56
N GLN A 345 12.19 5.32 -4.39
CA GLN A 345 13.43 5.96 -3.93
C GLN A 345 13.17 6.94 -2.78
N HIS A 346 14.04 6.93 -1.77
CA HIS A 346 14.00 7.68 -0.51
C HIS A 346 13.04 7.22 0.58
N PHE A 347 12.30 6.13 0.37
CA PHE A 347 11.34 5.61 1.35
C PHE A 347 11.94 4.54 2.27
N LYS A 348 13.16 4.05 2.00
CA LYS A 348 13.79 3.05 2.86
C LYS A 348 14.29 3.66 4.17
N LEU A 349 13.81 3.11 5.28
CA LEU A 349 14.31 3.41 6.61
C LEU A 349 15.75 2.85 6.77
N LEU A 350 16.66 3.62 7.35
CA LEU A 350 18.05 3.17 7.55
C LEU A 350 18.15 1.94 8.47
N ASN A 351 17.31 1.90 9.49
CA ASN A 351 17.23 0.81 10.46
C ASN A 351 16.02 -0.10 10.19
N GLN A 352 15.80 -0.45 8.92
CA GLN A 352 14.61 -1.20 8.52
C GLN A 352 14.62 -2.63 9.08
N ILE A 353 13.58 -2.97 9.87
CA ILE A 353 13.38 -4.33 10.40
C ILE A 353 12.84 -5.27 9.32
N PHE A 354 12.04 -4.74 8.39
CA PHE A 354 11.47 -5.52 7.29
C PHE A 354 12.50 -5.84 6.22
N PRO A 355 12.44 -7.02 5.58
CA PRO A 355 13.36 -7.40 4.52
C PRO A 355 12.99 -6.72 3.19
N ILE A 356 12.74 -5.41 3.15
CA ILE A 356 12.23 -4.69 1.98
C ILE A 356 13.31 -3.84 1.32
N ASP A 357 13.41 -3.96 0.00
CA ASP A 357 14.35 -3.21 -0.80
C ASP A 357 13.72 -1.99 -1.45
N GLU A 358 14.58 -1.04 -1.77
CA GLU A 358 14.24 0.17 -2.49
C GLU A 358 14.61 0.02 -3.97
N VAL A 359 13.87 0.70 -4.85
CA VAL A 359 14.28 0.83 -6.25
C VAL A 359 15.67 1.48 -6.28
N PRO A 360 16.63 0.91 -7.05
CA PRO A 360 17.96 1.48 -7.16
C PRO A 360 17.92 2.93 -7.58
N ILE A 361 18.87 3.70 -7.06
CA ILE A 361 19.07 5.09 -7.47
C ILE A 361 19.49 5.09 -8.93
N VAL A 362 18.71 5.76 -9.78
CA VAL A 362 19.06 5.95 -11.20
C VAL A 362 19.94 7.20 -11.30
N ASN A 363 21.11 7.07 -11.95
CA ASN A 363 21.94 8.22 -12.27
C ASN A 363 21.32 8.99 -13.43
N TYR A 364 21.04 10.28 -13.22
CA TYR A 364 20.51 11.15 -14.26
C TYR A 364 21.65 11.94 -14.91
N TYR A 365 21.56 12.18 -16.21
CA TYR A 365 22.51 13.05 -16.92
C TYR A 365 21.76 14.31 -17.33
N CYS A 366 22.19 15.46 -16.83
CA CYS A 366 21.61 16.75 -17.18
C CYS A 366 22.45 17.38 -18.30
N TYR A 367 21.83 17.75 -19.41
CA TYR A 367 22.52 18.41 -20.52
C TYR A 367 22.17 19.90 -20.55
N LYS A 368 23.19 20.76 -20.62
CA LYS A 368 23.02 22.19 -20.91
C LYS A 368 23.96 22.56 -22.06
N GLY A 369 23.41 22.77 -23.26
CA GLY A 369 24.21 22.96 -24.48
C GLY A 369 24.94 21.67 -24.91
N HIS A 370 26.21 21.78 -25.33
CA HIS A 370 27.05 20.64 -25.71
C HIS A 370 27.83 20.00 -24.56
N SER A 371 27.76 20.55 -23.33
CA SER A 371 28.43 20.03 -22.14
C SER A 371 27.49 19.16 -21.30
N SER A 372 27.93 17.94 -20.95
CA SER A 372 27.25 17.06 -19.99
C SER A 372 27.48 17.56 -18.56
N ILE A 373 26.40 17.84 -17.83
CA ILE A 373 26.43 17.99 -16.38
C ILE A 373 26.09 16.63 -15.77
N TYR A 374 27.04 16.04 -15.06
CA TYR A 374 26.80 14.81 -14.31
C TYR A 374 25.89 15.12 -13.11
N SER A 375 24.69 14.53 -13.07
CA SER A 375 23.87 14.50 -11.85
C SER A 375 24.19 13.21 -11.12
N SER A 376 25.02 13.31 -10.07
CA SER A 376 25.36 12.17 -9.23
C SER A 376 24.44 12.15 -8.03
N THR A 377 23.72 11.04 -7.89
CA THR A 377 23.01 10.56 -6.71
C THR A 377 21.97 11.49 -6.09
N THR A 378 20.77 10.92 -5.95
CA THR A 378 19.87 11.25 -4.84
C THR A 378 20.63 11.16 -3.51
N TYR A 379 20.50 12.19 -2.69
CA TYR A 379 21.24 12.32 -1.42
C TYR A 379 21.03 11.08 -0.55
N ASN A 380 22.07 10.26 -0.37
CA ASN A 380 22.17 9.41 0.80
C ASN A 380 22.46 10.35 1.96
N SER A 381 21.52 10.52 2.89
CA SER A 381 21.75 11.27 4.11
C SER A 381 22.63 10.50 5.07
N SER A 382 23.83 10.15 4.62
CA SER A 382 24.92 9.74 5.49
C SER A 382 25.32 10.94 6.33
N SER A 383 24.69 11.11 7.50
CA SER A 383 25.41 11.24 8.79
C SER A 383 24.58 11.71 9.99
N ARG A 384 23.30 12.13 9.86
CA ARG A 384 22.48 12.57 11.02
C ARG A 384 20.98 12.24 11.00
N GLU A 385 20.45 11.67 9.92
CA GLU A 385 18.99 11.51 9.68
C GLU A 385 18.55 10.04 9.81
N SER A 386 18.57 9.46 11.02
CA SER A 386 18.32 8.02 11.21
C SER A 386 16.85 7.59 11.17
N GLY A 387 15.93 8.48 10.78
CA GLY A 387 14.48 8.30 10.89
C GLY A 387 13.66 9.40 10.20
N PHE A 388 12.34 9.23 10.20
CA PHE A 388 11.37 10.16 9.61
C PHE A 388 10.83 11.17 10.61
N VAL A 389 10.75 10.78 11.89
CA VAL A 389 10.33 11.67 12.97
C VAL A 389 11.52 12.34 13.65
N LYS A 390 11.26 13.48 14.28
CA LYS A 390 12.30 14.26 14.98
C LYS A 390 12.77 13.49 16.22
N LYS A 391 14.09 13.49 16.47
CA LYS A 391 14.70 12.76 17.60
C LYS A 391 15.35 13.72 18.62
N PRO A 392 15.30 13.42 19.93
CA PRO A 392 14.47 12.39 20.57
C PRO A 392 13.01 12.85 20.66
N SER A 393 12.05 11.93 20.50
CA SER A 393 10.62 12.19 20.71
C SER A 393 9.93 11.01 21.35
N LEU A 394 8.95 11.31 22.21
CA LEU A 394 8.05 10.33 22.82
C LEU A 394 6.66 10.49 22.24
N TYR A 395 5.97 9.38 22.02
CA TYR A 395 4.62 9.33 21.48
C TYR A 395 3.72 8.40 22.30
N ILE A 396 2.43 8.70 22.29
CA ILE A 396 1.36 7.80 22.71
C ILE A 396 0.83 7.14 21.45
N VAL A 397 0.77 5.81 21.44
CA VAL A 397 0.18 5.01 20.37
C VAL A 397 -1.00 4.24 20.94
N THR A 398 -2.22 4.51 20.49
CA THR A 398 -3.41 3.79 20.97
C THR A 398 -3.49 2.38 20.39
N ASP A 399 -4.40 1.57 20.94
CA ASP A 399 -4.67 0.20 20.47
C ASP A 399 -4.96 0.10 18.97
N ASP A 400 -5.65 1.11 18.41
CA ASP A 400 -5.96 1.26 16.99
C ASP A 400 -4.87 2.01 16.19
N LEU A 401 -3.65 2.12 16.74
CA LEU A 401 -2.47 2.75 16.15
C LEU A 401 -2.60 4.26 15.88
N VAL A 402 -3.45 4.99 16.60
CA VAL A 402 -3.43 6.46 16.57
C VAL A 402 -2.17 6.97 17.27
N VAL A 403 -1.37 7.77 16.57
CA VAL A 403 -0.11 8.34 17.07
C VAL A 403 -0.32 9.78 17.50
N LYS A 404 0.02 10.08 18.76
CA LYS A 404 -0.06 11.43 19.36
C LYS A 404 1.25 11.79 20.03
N PRO A 405 1.65 13.08 20.08
CA PRO A 405 2.82 13.49 20.86
C PRO A 405 2.67 13.11 22.34
N GLY A 406 3.72 12.53 22.90
CA GLY A 406 3.76 12.02 24.27
C GLY A 406 4.41 13.00 25.25
N SER A 407 3.82 13.09 26.43
CA SER A 407 4.28 13.82 27.62
C SER A 407 3.54 13.29 28.86
N SER A 408 4.08 13.51 30.06
CA SER A 408 3.40 13.11 31.30
C SER A 408 1.98 13.68 31.39
N MET A 409 1.79 14.93 30.96
CA MET A 409 0.47 15.57 30.94
C MET A 409 -0.49 14.94 29.93
N SER A 410 -0.01 14.58 28.73
CA SER A 410 -0.84 13.90 27.74
C SER A 410 -1.24 12.49 28.19
N VAL A 411 -0.37 11.77 28.89
CA VAL A 411 -0.68 10.43 29.43
C VAL A 411 -1.76 10.53 30.50
N LEU A 412 -1.61 11.45 31.45
CA LEU A 412 -2.62 11.69 32.48
C LEU A 412 -3.95 12.10 31.85
N SER A 413 -3.92 13.05 30.90
CA SER A 413 -5.12 13.48 30.18
C SER A 413 -5.80 12.31 29.44
N PHE A 414 -5.03 11.42 28.83
CA PHE A 414 -5.56 10.24 28.14
C PHE A 414 -6.21 9.24 29.11
N LEU A 415 -5.55 8.95 30.23
CA LEU A 415 -6.10 8.07 31.28
C LEU A 415 -7.39 8.64 31.89
N THR A 416 -7.40 9.94 32.21
CA THR A 416 -8.59 10.63 32.72
C THR A 416 -9.73 10.62 31.70
N ALA A 417 -9.44 10.82 30.41
CA ALA A 417 -10.45 10.78 29.35
C ALA A 417 -11.08 9.39 29.18
N LEU A 418 -10.33 8.33 29.45
CA LEU A 418 -10.83 6.96 29.43
C LEU A 418 -11.58 6.55 30.72
N GLY A 419 -11.54 7.40 31.77
CA GLY A 419 -12.20 7.13 33.05
C GLY A 419 -11.53 6.04 33.89
N PHE A 420 -10.28 5.69 33.61
CA PHE A 420 -9.56 4.65 34.37
C PHE A 420 -8.83 5.24 35.58
N SER A 421 -8.89 4.51 36.69
CA SER A 421 -8.05 4.79 37.86
C SER A 421 -6.68 4.09 37.73
N SER A 422 -5.67 4.61 38.42
CA SER A 422 -4.31 4.04 38.37
C SER A 422 -4.22 2.61 38.91
N SER A 423 -5.20 2.16 39.72
CA SER A 423 -5.26 0.80 40.25
C SER A 423 -5.71 -0.24 39.21
N GLU A 424 -6.41 0.19 38.15
CA GLU A 424 -7.00 -0.70 37.13
C GLU A 424 -6.06 -1.02 35.96
N VAL A 425 -4.93 -0.29 35.87
CA VAL A 425 -3.95 -0.43 34.80
C VAL A 425 -2.60 -0.92 35.35
N ASP A 426 -1.86 -1.65 34.52
CA ASP A 426 -0.46 -2.00 34.76
C ASP A 426 0.40 -1.71 33.52
N GLU A 427 1.71 -1.57 33.75
CA GLU A 427 2.72 -1.41 32.71
C GLU A 427 3.31 -2.77 32.36
N GLN A 428 3.44 -3.05 31.06
CA GLN A 428 4.13 -4.22 30.54
C GLN A 428 5.18 -3.78 29.52
N ILE A 429 6.35 -4.42 29.58
CA ILE A 429 7.42 -4.21 28.61
C ILE A 429 7.37 -5.33 27.57
N ILE A 430 7.30 -4.95 26.30
CA ILE A 430 7.29 -5.86 25.16
C ILE A 430 8.57 -5.65 24.36
N LYS A 431 9.19 -6.76 23.94
CA LYS A 431 10.29 -6.74 22.98
C LYS A 431 9.73 -7.07 21.60
N ILE A 432 9.93 -6.17 20.65
CA ILE A 432 9.43 -6.28 19.28
C ILE A 432 10.62 -6.55 18.37
N GLY A 433 10.67 -7.77 17.82
CA GLY A 433 11.60 -8.15 16.76
C GLY A 433 10.90 -8.20 15.41
N LYS A 434 11.52 -8.87 14.45
CA LYS A 434 11.00 -8.97 13.07
C LYS A 434 9.66 -9.69 13.00
N THR A 435 9.50 -10.76 13.77
CA THR A 435 8.26 -11.57 13.79
C THR A 435 7.09 -10.75 14.34
N GLU A 436 7.30 -10.04 15.45
CA GLU A 436 6.31 -9.18 16.07
C GLU A 436 5.92 -8.01 15.16
N CYS A 437 6.89 -7.39 14.48
CA CYS A 437 6.61 -6.34 13.48
C CYS A 437 5.77 -6.85 12.30
N LEU A 438 6.01 -8.08 11.82
CA LEU A 438 5.21 -8.69 10.74
C LEU A 438 3.78 -9.01 11.21
N SER A 439 3.63 -9.53 12.43
CA SER A 439 2.31 -9.73 13.05
C SER A 439 1.55 -8.41 13.18
N LEU A 440 2.22 -7.36 13.66
CA LEU A 440 1.65 -6.02 13.77
C LEU A 440 1.24 -5.45 12.40
N LEU A 441 2.07 -5.61 11.37
CA LEU A 441 1.71 -5.21 10.00
C LEU A 441 0.47 -5.96 9.50
N LYS A 442 0.41 -7.29 9.65
CA LYS A 442 -0.76 -8.08 9.20
C LYS A 442 -2.03 -7.67 9.93
N VAL A 443 -1.98 -7.58 11.26
CA VAL A 443 -3.13 -7.20 12.08
C VAL A 443 -3.58 -5.77 11.78
N SER A 444 -2.64 -4.85 11.49
CA SER A 444 -2.99 -3.47 11.13
C SER A 444 -3.84 -3.34 9.86
N LEU A 445 -3.81 -4.33 8.96
CA LEU A 445 -4.61 -4.34 7.73
C LEU A 445 -6.10 -4.66 7.98
N ILE A 446 -6.41 -5.39 9.05
CA ILE A 446 -7.71 -6.08 9.19
C ILE A 446 -8.40 -5.87 10.54
N SER A 447 -7.66 -5.46 11.59
CA SER A 447 -8.16 -5.25 12.94
C SER A 447 -8.30 -3.76 13.26
N SER A 448 -9.11 -3.44 14.27
CA SER A 448 -9.23 -2.12 14.91
C SER A 448 -8.59 -2.05 16.31
N SER A 449 -7.92 -3.13 16.76
CA SER A 449 -7.27 -3.25 18.07
C SER A 449 -5.89 -3.91 17.93
N ALA A 450 -5.06 -3.37 17.03
CA ALA A 450 -3.84 -4.04 16.60
C ALA A 450 -2.81 -4.31 17.70
N LEU A 451 -2.69 -3.45 18.71
CA LEU A 451 -1.76 -3.72 19.81
C LEU A 451 -2.25 -4.90 20.65
N THR A 452 -3.53 -4.90 21.04
CA THR A 452 -4.13 -5.97 21.83
C THR A 452 -4.12 -7.30 21.09
N ASP A 453 -4.48 -7.31 19.80
CA ASP A 453 -4.56 -8.54 19.00
C ASP A 453 -3.18 -9.20 18.79
N VAL A 454 -2.09 -8.45 18.90
CA VAL A 454 -0.71 -8.95 18.75
C VAL A 454 -0.03 -9.22 20.08
N PHE A 455 -0.27 -8.37 21.09
CA PHE A 455 0.52 -8.34 22.32
C PHE A 455 -0.28 -8.47 23.63
N GLY A 456 -1.62 -8.50 23.55
CA GLY A 456 -2.54 -8.55 24.69
C GLY A 456 -2.73 -9.92 25.33
#